data_AF-A0A7S2IQI0-F1
#
_entry.id   AF-A0A7S2IQI0-F1
#
_cell.length_a   1.000
_cell.length_b   1.000
_cell.length_c   1.000
_cell.angle_alpha   90.00
_cell.angle_beta   90.00
_cell.angle_gamma   90.00
#
_symmetry.space_group_name_H-M   'P 1'
#
loop_
_entity.id
_entity.type
_entity.pdbx_description
1 polymer ?
#
loop_
_entity_poly.entity_id
_entity_poly.type
_entity_poly.pdbx_seq_one_letter_code
_entity_poly.pdbx_strand_id
1 'polypeptide(L)'
;MPRPVLVSLAMGLPGVLAGGPAVPVLPGNDSCAEILAAANVTGRFAVAVAHGIHDITVEDLREFKGDVPCAGNGVPTVNRDLRSESAVLPSAPCLDDGDSPFATPAMRVVDAALTRMDDMNYDIGTTSGLQRLVHAFHMREVWALASAQYQALAADPPGRAACACALDVDGNSVLEELRLIASSLRSAQMASSRQSSSQPRYDKAFLSTSCLRPAGRGKGALKGAADLLDLGRMRSAADWAMWKATMAEHMALCDTRDLAVFLYCTLNREAAQPHN
;
A
#
# COMPACT_ATOMS: atom_id res chain seq x y z
N MET A 1 11.95 -16.38 -66.73
CA MET A 1 12.61 -17.70 -66.60
C MET A 1 12.17 -18.31 -65.28
N PRO A 2 11.43 -19.44 -65.28
CA PRO A 2 10.99 -20.11 -64.06
C PRO A 2 12.04 -21.16 -63.64
N ARG A 3 12.26 -21.30 -62.33
CA ARG A 3 13.07 -22.38 -61.72
C ARG A 3 12.41 -22.80 -60.39
N PRO A 4 12.62 -24.05 -59.96
CA PRO A 4 11.52 -25.02 -59.90
C PRO A 4 11.04 -25.34 -58.47
N VAL A 5 9.87 -25.96 -58.45
CA VAL A 5 9.25 -26.65 -57.31
C VAL A 5 10.14 -27.82 -56.88
N LEU A 6 10.43 -27.91 -55.58
CA LEU A 6 11.02 -29.08 -54.94
C LEU A 6 9.98 -29.65 -53.96
N VAL A 7 9.39 -30.77 -54.38
CA VAL A 7 8.61 -31.68 -53.55
C VAL A 7 9.60 -32.46 -52.69
N SER A 8 9.42 -32.45 -51.37
CA SER A 8 10.07 -33.41 -50.48
C SER A 8 9.02 -34.13 -49.65
N LEU A 9 8.86 -35.41 -49.97
CA LEU A 9 8.12 -36.41 -49.22
C LEU A 9 9.02 -36.93 -48.10
N ALA A 10 8.57 -36.91 -46.85
CA ALA A 10 9.11 -37.76 -45.80
C ALA A 10 7.95 -38.31 -44.95
N MET A 11 7.76 -39.63 -45.07
CA MET A 11 6.95 -40.47 -44.21
C MET A 11 7.67 -40.73 -42.88
N GLY A 12 6.93 -40.91 -41.78
CA GLY A 12 7.46 -41.65 -40.61
C GLY A 12 6.92 -41.33 -39.22
N LEU A 13 5.71 -41.83 -38.91
CA LEU A 13 5.30 -42.50 -37.64
C LEU A 13 5.17 -41.71 -36.31
N PRO A 14 4.39 -42.25 -35.34
CA PRO A 14 3.58 -41.48 -34.40
C PRO A 14 4.20 -41.38 -33.00
N GLY A 15 4.14 -40.18 -32.40
CA GLY A 15 4.45 -39.96 -30.99
C GLY A 15 3.18 -39.71 -30.20
N VAL A 16 2.61 -40.78 -29.65
CA VAL A 16 1.64 -40.69 -28.55
C VAL A 16 2.42 -40.24 -27.30
N LEU A 17 2.20 -39.02 -26.82
CA LEU A 17 2.35 -38.72 -25.41
C LEU A 17 0.98 -38.34 -24.88
N ALA A 18 0.45 -39.31 -24.14
CA ALA A 18 -0.76 -39.25 -23.36
C ALA A 18 -0.89 -37.89 -22.67
N GLY A 19 -2.00 -37.20 -22.95
CA GLY A 19 -2.57 -36.27 -22.00
C GLY A 19 -2.85 -37.06 -20.73
N GLY A 20 -1.99 -36.87 -19.72
CA GLY A 20 -2.34 -37.26 -18.36
C GLY A 20 -3.67 -36.59 -18.00
N PRO A 21 -4.56 -37.26 -17.28
CA PRO A 21 -5.79 -36.62 -16.84
C PRO A 21 -5.40 -35.36 -16.07
N ALA A 22 -6.00 -34.23 -16.45
CA ALA A 22 -5.95 -33.02 -15.66
C ALA A 22 -6.34 -33.41 -14.23
N VAL A 23 -5.36 -33.37 -13.33
CA VAL A 23 -5.62 -33.57 -11.91
C VAL A 23 -6.63 -32.50 -11.54
N PRO A 24 -7.82 -32.87 -11.04
CA PRO A 24 -8.74 -31.89 -10.51
C PRO A 24 -8.00 -31.18 -9.38
N VAL A 25 -7.75 -29.89 -9.53
CA VAL A 25 -7.37 -29.04 -8.41
C VAL A 25 -8.58 -29.09 -7.48
N LEU A 26 -8.51 -29.94 -6.45
CA LEU A 26 -9.47 -29.90 -5.36
C LEU A 26 -9.43 -28.48 -4.82
N PRO A 27 -10.58 -27.83 -4.57
CA PRO A 27 -10.58 -26.55 -3.90
C PRO A 27 -10.00 -26.81 -2.51
N GLY A 28 -8.72 -26.47 -2.35
CA GLY A 28 -8.07 -26.47 -1.05
C GLY A 28 -8.90 -25.57 -0.17
N ASN A 29 -9.33 -26.08 0.98
CA ASN A 29 -10.08 -25.34 1.98
C ASN A 29 -9.14 -24.36 2.74
N ASP A 30 -8.04 -23.98 2.09
CA ASP A 30 -6.97 -23.18 2.65
C ASP A 30 -7.49 -21.75 2.78
N SER A 31 -7.35 -21.20 3.98
CA SER A 31 -7.73 -19.83 4.27
C SER A 31 -6.86 -18.86 3.46
N CYS A 32 -7.37 -17.67 3.16
CA CYS A 32 -6.55 -16.64 2.50
C CYS A 32 -5.29 -16.28 3.29
N ALA A 33 -5.29 -16.45 4.61
CA ALA A 33 -4.09 -16.30 5.43
C ALA A 33 -3.00 -17.32 5.05
N GLU A 34 -3.36 -18.58 4.83
CA GLU A 34 -2.42 -19.64 4.42
C GLU A 34 -1.93 -19.44 2.98
N ILE A 35 -2.84 -19.08 2.08
CA ILE A 35 -2.51 -18.81 0.67
C ILE A 35 -1.54 -17.63 0.55
N LEU A 36 -1.80 -16.54 1.29
CA LEU A 36 -0.91 -15.38 1.32
C LEU A 36 0.43 -15.73 1.98
N ALA A 37 0.44 -16.47 3.09
CA ALA A 37 1.67 -16.91 3.74
C ALA A 37 2.56 -17.73 2.79
N ALA A 38 1.97 -18.60 1.96
CA ALA A 38 2.69 -19.35 0.93
C ALA A 38 3.29 -18.44 -0.17
N ALA A 39 2.77 -17.23 -0.35
CA ALA A 39 3.32 -16.20 -1.25
C ALA A 39 4.34 -15.26 -0.57
N ASN A 40 4.85 -15.65 0.62
CA ASN A 40 5.76 -14.85 1.46
C ASN A 40 5.15 -13.51 1.92
N VAL A 41 3.83 -13.48 2.10
CA VAL A 41 3.12 -12.35 2.73
C VAL A 41 3.04 -12.57 4.23
N THR A 42 3.15 -11.49 5.01
CA THR A 42 3.15 -11.58 6.47
C THR A 42 1.74 -11.77 7.04
N GLY A 43 1.66 -12.19 8.30
CA GLY A 43 0.41 -12.17 9.09
C GLY A 43 -0.11 -10.77 9.42
N ARG A 44 0.52 -9.69 8.91
CA ARG A 44 0.15 -8.29 9.09
C ARG A 44 -0.37 -7.65 7.80
N PHE A 45 -0.65 -8.44 6.76
CA PHE A 45 -1.07 -7.97 5.44
C PHE A 45 -2.06 -6.81 5.47
N ALA A 46 -3.18 -6.95 6.18
CA ALA A 46 -4.22 -5.92 6.27
C ALA A 46 -3.67 -4.56 6.75
N VAL A 47 -2.89 -4.58 7.82
CA VAL A 47 -2.30 -3.38 8.44
C VAL A 47 -1.22 -2.78 7.53
N ALA A 48 -0.34 -3.63 6.99
CA ALA A 48 0.75 -3.21 6.12
C ALA A 48 0.23 -2.56 4.83
N VAL A 49 -0.75 -3.20 4.19
CA VAL A 49 -1.41 -2.68 2.98
C VAL A 49 -2.19 -1.42 3.28
N ALA A 50 -3.02 -1.40 4.33
CA ALA A 50 -3.80 -0.21 4.69
C ALA A 50 -2.89 0.98 5.01
N HIS A 51 -1.80 0.79 5.77
CA HIS A 51 -0.79 1.82 5.98
C HIS A 51 -0.16 2.27 4.65
N GLY A 52 0.23 1.33 3.79
CA GLY A 52 0.84 1.63 2.50
C GLY A 52 -0.05 2.41 1.53
N ILE A 53 -1.37 2.25 1.61
CA ILE A 53 -2.32 2.87 0.68
C ILE A 53 -3.20 3.96 1.29
N HIS A 54 -3.10 4.26 2.58
CA HIS A 54 -4.05 5.16 3.24
C HIS A 54 -4.04 6.58 2.68
N ASP A 55 -2.91 7.06 2.19
CA ASP A 55 -2.76 8.38 1.58
C ASP A 55 -2.22 8.29 0.15
N ILE A 56 -2.23 7.11 -0.48
CA ILE A 56 -1.63 6.93 -1.81
C ILE A 56 -2.42 7.65 -2.90
N THR A 57 -1.70 8.18 -3.87
CA THR A 57 -2.26 8.88 -5.05
C THR A 57 -1.88 8.16 -6.33
N VAL A 58 -2.49 8.53 -7.45
CA VAL A 58 -2.16 7.95 -8.75
C VAL A 58 -0.73 8.30 -9.17
N GLU A 59 -0.24 9.49 -8.83
CA GLU A 59 1.16 9.90 -9.04
C GLU A 59 2.13 8.93 -8.36
N ASP A 60 1.80 8.45 -7.16
CA ASP A 60 2.60 7.47 -6.43
C ASP A 60 2.43 6.06 -7.00
N LEU A 61 1.21 5.67 -7.42
CA LEU A 61 0.97 4.39 -8.08
C LEU A 61 1.75 4.23 -9.38
N ARG A 62 2.04 5.34 -10.08
CA ARG A 62 2.84 5.34 -11.31
C ARG A 62 4.29 4.93 -11.10
N GLU A 63 4.78 4.90 -9.87
CA GLU A 63 6.09 4.32 -9.53
C GLU A 63 6.12 2.80 -9.58
N PHE A 64 4.94 2.18 -9.44
CA PHE A 64 4.75 0.75 -9.57
C PHE A 64 4.42 0.38 -11.03
N LYS A 65 3.48 1.12 -11.63
CA LYS A 65 3.01 0.89 -13.00
C LYS A 65 2.68 2.21 -13.70
N GLY A 66 3.41 2.56 -14.76
CA GLY A 66 3.39 3.92 -15.33
C GLY A 66 2.06 4.37 -15.97
N ASP A 67 1.17 3.45 -16.35
CA ASP A 67 -0.08 3.71 -17.07
C ASP A 67 -1.33 3.77 -16.18
N VAL A 68 -1.16 3.87 -14.85
CA VAL A 68 -2.30 3.88 -13.91
C VAL A 68 -3.24 5.07 -14.17
N PRO A 69 -4.56 4.82 -14.36
CA PRO A 69 -5.54 5.87 -14.62
C PRO A 69 -6.00 6.57 -13.33
N CYS A 70 -6.46 7.83 -13.48
CA CYS A 70 -7.00 8.62 -12.37
C CYS A 70 -8.27 8.00 -11.75
N ALA A 71 -9.14 7.46 -12.59
CA ALA A 71 -10.39 6.84 -12.16
C ALA A 71 -10.30 5.32 -12.31
N GLY A 72 -10.90 4.58 -11.38
CA GLY A 72 -11.08 3.13 -11.50
C GLY A 72 -9.80 2.30 -11.40
N ASN A 73 -8.71 2.84 -10.80
CA ASN A 73 -7.49 2.06 -10.55
C ASN A 73 -7.66 0.95 -9.50
N GLY A 74 -8.78 0.95 -8.75
CA GLY A 74 -9.15 -0.11 -7.83
C GLY A 74 -8.32 -0.20 -6.55
N VAL A 75 -7.44 0.77 -6.29
CA VAL A 75 -6.67 0.88 -5.04
C VAL A 75 -7.47 1.72 -4.04
N PRO A 76 -8.13 1.15 -3.03
CA PRO A 76 -8.85 1.94 -2.05
C PRO A 76 -7.88 2.78 -1.21
N THR A 77 -8.30 3.97 -0.79
CA THR A 77 -7.46 4.89 -0.01
C THR A 77 -8.32 5.72 0.95
N VAL A 78 -7.74 6.27 2.01
CA VAL A 78 -8.50 7.17 2.89
C VAL A 78 -8.77 8.48 2.16
N ASN A 79 -9.99 8.99 2.29
CA ASN A 79 -10.30 10.29 1.73
C ASN A 79 -9.59 11.38 2.55
N ARG A 80 -8.67 12.10 1.90
CA ARG A 80 -7.95 13.22 2.50
C ARG A 80 -8.85 14.38 2.88
N ASP A 81 -10.03 14.55 2.27
CA ASP A 81 -11.03 15.49 2.79
C ASP A 81 -11.73 14.87 4.01
N LEU A 82 -11.34 15.33 5.20
CA LEU A 82 -11.86 14.85 6.46
C LEU A 82 -13.33 15.23 6.69
N ARG A 83 -13.88 16.16 5.90
CA ARG A 83 -15.31 16.54 5.93
C ARG A 83 -16.17 15.68 5.02
N SER A 84 -15.56 14.93 4.10
CA SER A 84 -16.32 14.09 3.16
C SER A 84 -17.09 13.00 3.90
N GLU A 85 -18.32 12.73 3.45
CA GLU A 85 -19.13 11.60 3.91
C GLU A 85 -18.48 10.26 3.54
N SER A 86 -17.74 10.22 2.43
CA SER A 86 -17.02 9.02 2.00
C SER A 86 -15.67 8.96 2.70
N ALA A 87 -15.60 8.18 3.78
CA ALA A 87 -14.41 8.06 4.61
C ALA A 87 -13.20 7.44 3.88
N VAL A 88 -13.49 6.49 3.00
CA VAL A 88 -12.55 5.76 2.16
C VAL A 88 -13.03 5.89 0.72
N LEU A 89 -12.11 6.12 -0.21
CA LEU A 89 -12.36 6.16 -1.64
C LEU A 89 -12.15 4.76 -2.23
N PRO A 90 -12.94 4.34 -3.24
CA PRO A 90 -12.76 3.05 -3.89
C PRO A 90 -11.56 3.00 -4.86
N SER A 91 -10.93 4.14 -5.13
CA SER A 91 -9.74 4.25 -5.99
C SER A 91 -8.89 5.43 -5.51
N ALA A 92 -7.58 5.31 -5.70
CA ALA A 92 -6.65 6.39 -5.39
C ALA A 92 -6.96 7.58 -6.30
N PRO A 93 -7.12 8.79 -5.77
CA PRO A 93 -7.36 9.95 -6.60
C PRO A 93 -6.06 10.34 -7.32
N CYS A 94 -6.19 10.95 -8.50
CA CYS A 94 -5.14 11.84 -8.96
C CYS A 94 -5.09 13.05 -8.05
N LEU A 95 -3.89 13.54 -7.75
CA LEU A 95 -3.77 14.88 -7.25
C LEU A 95 -4.15 15.82 -8.39
N ASP A 96 -5.37 16.36 -8.34
CA ASP A 96 -5.80 17.49 -9.18
C ASP A 96 -5.05 18.78 -8.83
N ASP A 97 -3.99 18.70 -8.02
CA ASP A 97 -3.03 19.77 -7.80
C ASP A 97 -2.14 20.00 -9.06
N GLY A 98 -2.66 19.73 -10.26
CA GLY A 98 -2.01 19.94 -11.57
C GLY A 98 -1.60 21.39 -11.85
N ASP A 99 -1.84 22.29 -10.90
CA ASP A 99 -1.30 23.64 -10.81
C ASP A 99 0.12 23.69 -10.24
N SER A 100 0.65 22.58 -9.69
CA SER A 100 2.00 22.56 -9.15
C SER A 100 3.02 22.88 -10.25
N PRO A 101 3.77 24.00 -10.16
CA PRO A 101 4.74 24.37 -11.18
C PRO A 101 5.99 23.50 -11.14
N PHE A 102 6.09 22.58 -10.17
CA PHE A 102 7.30 21.81 -9.92
C PHE A 102 7.33 20.50 -10.71
N ALA A 103 8.45 20.26 -11.38
CA ALA A 103 8.68 19.03 -12.13
C ALA A 103 9.19 17.86 -11.26
N THR A 104 9.86 18.17 -10.14
CA THR A 104 10.48 17.12 -9.30
C THR A 104 9.49 16.59 -8.26
N PRO A 105 9.44 15.26 -8.03
CA PRO A 105 8.53 14.66 -7.02
C PRO A 105 8.71 15.27 -5.63
N ALA A 106 9.95 15.52 -5.21
CA ALA A 106 10.24 16.12 -3.91
C ALA A 106 9.61 17.52 -3.74
N MET A 107 9.68 18.37 -4.77
CA MET A 107 9.08 19.70 -4.70
C MET A 107 7.55 19.66 -4.80
N ARG A 108 6.98 18.68 -5.51
CA ARG A 108 5.51 18.45 -5.49
C ARG A 108 5.01 18.03 -4.12
N VAL A 109 5.77 17.20 -3.39
CA VAL A 109 5.46 16.86 -1.99
C VAL A 109 5.46 18.11 -1.11
N VAL A 110 6.49 18.96 -1.25
CA VAL A 110 6.56 20.22 -0.51
C VAL A 110 5.37 21.12 -0.85
N ASP A 111 5.05 21.27 -2.14
CA ASP A 111 3.95 22.10 -2.62
C ASP A 111 2.58 21.62 -2.11
N ALA A 112 2.31 20.32 -2.20
CA ALA A 112 1.08 19.72 -1.69
C ALA A 112 0.95 19.88 -0.16
N ALA A 113 2.04 19.66 0.58
CA ALA A 113 2.06 19.80 2.03
C ALA A 113 1.87 21.26 2.49
N LEU A 114 2.47 22.22 1.79
CA LEU A 114 2.40 23.65 2.14
C LEU A 114 1.09 24.30 1.69
N THR A 115 0.53 23.91 0.54
CA THR A 115 -0.73 24.47 0.02
C THR A 115 -1.90 24.29 0.99
N ARG A 116 -1.89 23.22 1.78
CA ARG A 116 -2.95 22.89 2.74
C ARG A 116 -2.44 22.77 4.18
N MET A 117 -1.29 23.40 4.49
CA MET A 117 -0.64 23.21 5.79
C MET A 117 -1.49 23.64 6.99
N ASP A 118 -2.33 24.65 6.79
CA ASP A 118 -3.24 25.19 7.82
C ASP A 118 -4.65 24.59 7.75
N ASP A 119 -4.94 23.71 6.78
CA ASP A 119 -6.24 23.05 6.68
C ASP A 119 -6.29 21.81 7.59
N MET A 120 -6.86 22.00 8.77
CA MET A 120 -7.09 20.92 9.73
C MET A 120 -8.09 19.86 9.24
N ASN A 121 -8.82 20.12 8.16
CA ASN A 121 -9.76 19.20 7.55
C ASN A 121 -9.17 18.42 6.37
N TYR A 122 -7.86 18.54 6.14
CA TYR A 122 -7.18 17.85 5.06
C TYR A 122 -6.11 16.91 5.60
N ASP A 123 -6.07 15.69 5.07
CA ASP A 123 -5.02 14.69 5.29
C ASP A 123 -4.79 14.41 6.79
N ILE A 124 -3.55 14.47 7.30
CA ILE A 124 -3.26 14.35 8.74
C ILE A 124 -3.45 15.68 9.48
N GLY A 125 -4.65 16.23 9.32
CA GLY A 125 -5.20 17.53 9.77
C GLY A 125 -4.63 18.15 11.04
N THR A 126 -4.49 17.33 12.09
CA THR A 126 -4.15 17.76 13.44
C THR A 126 -2.65 17.90 13.70
N THR A 127 -1.82 17.65 12.69
CA THR A 127 -0.36 17.71 12.80
C THR A 127 0.19 19.00 12.21
N SER A 128 1.34 19.44 12.72
CA SER A 128 2.07 20.60 12.20
C SER A 128 2.56 20.39 10.76
N GLY A 129 2.84 21.48 10.04
CA GLY A 129 3.38 21.41 8.67
C GLY A 129 4.66 20.57 8.55
N LEU A 130 5.56 20.63 9.55
CA LEU A 130 6.76 19.78 9.55
C LEU A 130 6.42 18.30 9.67
N GLN A 131 5.43 17.94 10.49
CA GLN A 131 4.97 16.56 10.64
C GLN A 131 4.30 16.05 9.36
N ARG A 132 3.54 16.89 8.66
CA ARG A 132 2.98 16.58 7.34
C ARG A 132 4.06 16.30 6.30
N LEU A 133 5.10 17.14 6.27
CA LEU A 133 6.25 16.91 5.39
C LEU A 133 6.95 15.58 5.72
N VAL A 134 7.24 15.32 7.01
CA VAL A 134 7.87 14.07 7.44
C VAL A 134 7.00 12.87 7.10
N HIS A 135 5.69 12.95 7.30
CA HIS A 135 4.74 11.91 6.92
C HIS A 135 4.77 11.63 5.41
N ALA A 136 4.70 12.67 4.58
CA ALA A 136 4.75 12.51 3.14
C ALA A 136 6.08 11.85 2.71
N PHE A 137 7.23 12.29 3.25
CA PHE A 137 8.52 11.65 2.93
C PHE A 137 8.64 10.22 3.47
N HIS A 138 8.05 9.92 4.63
CA HIS A 138 7.96 8.56 5.16
C HIS A 138 7.22 7.64 4.19
N MET A 139 6.05 8.07 3.70
CA MET A 139 5.28 7.27 2.76
C MET A 139 6.02 7.08 1.43
N ARG A 140 6.74 8.09 0.95
CA ARG A 140 7.59 7.99 -0.24
C ARG A 140 8.71 6.96 -0.10
N GLU A 141 9.34 6.85 1.08
CA GLU A 141 10.35 5.82 1.36
C GLU A 141 9.71 4.41 1.37
N VAL A 142 8.53 4.26 2.00
CA VAL A 142 7.76 3.02 1.99
C VAL A 142 7.42 2.59 0.56
N TRP A 143 6.97 3.51 -0.29
CA TRP A 143 6.63 3.23 -1.68
C TRP A 143 7.85 2.92 -2.54
N ALA A 144 8.99 3.59 -2.34
CA ALA A 144 10.22 3.27 -3.05
C ALA A 144 10.69 1.83 -2.74
N LEU A 145 10.66 1.44 -1.47
CA LEU A 145 11.00 0.08 -1.04
C LEU A 145 10.01 -0.97 -1.57
N ALA A 146 8.71 -0.66 -1.54
CA ALA A 146 7.68 -1.55 -2.08
C ALA A 146 7.73 -1.65 -3.61
N SER A 147 8.05 -0.56 -4.32
CA SER A 147 8.19 -0.56 -5.78
C SER A 147 9.32 -1.50 -6.21
N ALA A 148 10.45 -1.51 -5.51
CA ALA A 148 11.51 -2.49 -5.78
C ALA A 148 11.02 -3.95 -5.67
N GLN A 149 10.20 -4.26 -4.65
CA GLN A 149 9.58 -5.58 -4.49
C GLN A 149 8.52 -5.86 -5.58
N TYR A 150 7.74 -4.86 -5.97
CA TYR A 150 6.76 -4.95 -7.05
C TYR A 150 7.45 -5.26 -8.39
N GLN A 151 8.57 -4.61 -8.70
CA GLN A 151 9.30 -4.91 -9.93
C GLN A 151 9.90 -6.32 -9.90
N ALA A 152 10.32 -6.82 -8.74
CA ALA A 152 10.75 -8.21 -8.59
C ALA A 152 9.60 -9.21 -8.84
N LEU A 153 8.37 -8.87 -8.45
CA LEU A 153 7.17 -9.68 -8.75
C LEU A 153 6.88 -9.81 -10.25
N ALA A 154 7.37 -8.92 -11.10
CA ALA A 154 7.18 -9.06 -12.54
C ALA A 154 7.87 -10.33 -13.09
N ALA A 155 8.97 -10.76 -12.46
CA ALA A 155 9.67 -11.99 -12.84
C ALA A 155 9.05 -13.26 -12.22
N ASP A 156 8.48 -13.14 -11.02
CA ASP A 156 7.82 -14.23 -10.30
C ASP A 156 6.51 -13.74 -9.67
N PRO A 157 5.41 -13.71 -10.47
CA PRO A 157 4.16 -13.12 -10.03
C PRO A 157 3.47 -13.96 -8.95
N PRO A 158 2.72 -13.34 -8.02
CA PRO A 158 1.89 -14.09 -7.09
C PRO A 158 0.90 -14.98 -7.84
N GLY A 159 0.71 -16.20 -7.35
CA GLY A 159 -0.26 -17.12 -7.94
C GLY A 159 -1.69 -16.56 -7.92
N ARG A 160 -2.55 -17.03 -8.85
CA ARG A 160 -3.94 -16.54 -8.97
C ARG A 160 -4.74 -16.59 -7.67
N ALA A 161 -4.56 -17.64 -6.86
CA ALA A 161 -5.21 -17.76 -5.56
C ALA A 161 -4.74 -16.67 -4.57
N ALA A 162 -3.44 -16.39 -4.55
CA ALA A 162 -2.89 -15.30 -3.73
C ALA A 162 -3.43 -13.94 -4.16
N CYS A 163 -3.51 -13.69 -5.48
CA CYS A 163 -4.14 -12.46 -5.96
C CYS A 163 -5.64 -12.39 -5.67
N ALA A 164 -6.39 -13.49 -5.78
CA ALA A 164 -7.80 -13.50 -5.39
C ALA A 164 -7.96 -13.10 -3.91
N CYS A 165 -7.12 -13.64 -3.03
CA CYS A 165 -7.09 -13.29 -1.61
C CYS A 165 -6.65 -11.85 -1.34
N ALA A 166 -5.65 -11.34 -2.05
CA ALA A 166 -5.18 -9.96 -1.90
C ALA A 166 -6.25 -8.95 -2.34
N LEU A 167 -7.05 -9.28 -3.36
CA LEU A 167 -8.08 -8.42 -3.93
C LEU A 167 -9.40 -8.42 -3.14
N ASP A 168 -9.63 -9.43 -2.30
CA ASP A 168 -10.79 -9.49 -1.41
C ASP A 168 -10.58 -8.60 -0.17
N VAL A 169 -10.58 -7.28 -0.39
CA VAL A 169 -10.29 -6.27 0.64
C VAL A 169 -11.27 -6.26 1.81
N ASP A 170 -12.48 -6.80 1.61
CA ASP A 170 -13.47 -7.00 2.68
C ASP A 170 -13.15 -8.26 3.49
N GLY A 171 -12.81 -9.37 2.84
CA GLY A 171 -12.50 -10.64 3.50
C GLY A 171 -11.10 -10.70 4.13
N ASN A 172 -10.15 -9.87 3.69
CA ASN A 172 -8.79 -9.81 4.21
C ASN A 172 -8.53 -8.65 5.19
N SER A 173 -9.57 -7.93 5.61
CA SER A 173 -9.55 -6.79 6.57
C SER A 173 -8.81 -5.52 6.13
N VAL A 174 -8.29 -5.41 4.90
CA VAL A 174 -7.67 -4.16 4.41
C VAL A 174 -8.65 -2.99 4.49
N LEU A 175 -9.90 -3.18 4.06
CA LEU A 175 -10.90 -2.12 4.08
C LEU A 175 -11.33 -1.74 5.51
N GLU A 176 -11.33 -2.70 6.44
CA GLU A 176 -11.56 -2.44 7.87
C GLU A 176 -10.45 -1.55 8.44
N GLU A 177 -9.18 -1.87 8.18
CA GLU A 177 -8.03 -1.08 8.63
C GLU A 177 -8.03 0.33 8.04
N LEU A 178 -8.37 0.50 6.75
CA LEU A 178 -8.55 1.83 6.15
C LEU A 178 -9.65 2.64 6.84
N ARG A 179 -10.78 2.01 7.18
CA ARG A 179 -11.87 2.67 7.94
C ARG A 179 -11.41 3.07 9.33
N LEU A 180 -10.58 2.27 9.99
CA LEU A 180 -10.00 2.61 11.30
C LEU A 180 -9.07 3.82 11.20
N ILE A 181 -8.21 3.87 10.18
CA ILE A 181 -7.34 5.02 9.89
C ILE A 181 -8.20 6.27 9.67
N ALA A 182 -9.16 6.18 8.76
CA ALA A 182 -10.07 7.27 8.40
C ALA A 182 -10.87 7.79 9.62
N SER A 183 -11.31 6.91 10.51
CA SER A 183 -12.03 7.25 11.74
C SER A 183 -11.12 7.98 12.74
N SER A 184 -9.89 7.52 12.91
CA SER A 184 -8.92 8.15 13.81
C SER A 184 -8.56 9.57 13.39
N LEU A 185 -8.32 9.80 12.10
CA LEU A 185 -7.98 11.14 11.57
C LEU A 185 -9.12 12.14 11.82
N ARG A 186 -10.37 11.74 11.52
CA ARG A 186 -11.55 12.58 11.78
C ARG A 186 -11.81 12.80 13.27
N SER A 187 -11.63 11.77 14.09
CA SER A 187 -11.81 11.89 15.54
C SER A 187 -10.79 12.84 16.17
N ALA A 188 -9.53 12.78 15.72
CA ALA A 188 -8.50 13.72 16.13
C ALA A 188 -8.86 15.16 15.74
N GLN A 189 -9.33 15.37 14.51
CA GLN A 189 -9.75 16.68 14.01
C GLN A 189 -10.92 17.26 14.84
N MET A 190 -11.90 16.43 15.19
CA MET A 190 -13.04 16.82 16.04
C MET A 190 -12.58 17.17 17.47
N ALA A 191 -11.65 16.41 18.04
CA ALA A 191 -11.09 16.67 19.36
C ALA A 191 -10.28 17.98 19.38
N SER A 192 -9.44 18.20 18.38
CA SER A 192 -8.63 19.42 18.23
C SER A 192 -9.50 20.67 18.04
N SER A 193 -10.57 20.56 17.25
CA SER A 193 -11.57 21.63 17.06
C SER A 193 -12.28 22.02 18.37
N ARG A 194 -12.45 21.07 19.30
CA ARG A 194 -13.02 21.32 20.64
C ARG A 194 -11.99 21.87 21.65
N GLN A 195 -10.70 21.70 21.37
CA GLN A 195 -9.59 22.09 22.24
C GLN A 195 -8.97 23.47 21.95
N SER A 196 -9.72 24.36 21.28
CA SER A 196 -9.41 25.81 21.27
C SER A 196 -9.34 26.42 22.68
N SER A 197 -9.74 25.69 23.73
CA SER A 197 -9.34 25.95 25.12
C SER A 197 -8.72 24.71 25.78
N SER A 198 -7.44 24.80 26.14
CA SER A 198 -6.62 23.87 26.95
C SER A 198 -5.96 22.66 26.24
N GLN A 199 -4.62 22.63 26.29
CA GLN A 199 -3.76 21.53 25.83
C GLN A 199 -3.84 20.31 26.76
N PRO A 200 -3.90 19.08 26.22
CA PRO A 200 -3.66 17.87 27.02
C PRO A 200 -2.23 17.31 26.87
N ARG A 201 -1.66 16.87 28.00
CA ARG A 201 -0.48 15.98 28.06
C ARG A 201 -0.90 14.55 27.70
N TYR A 202 -0.03 13.83 26.98
CA TYR A 202 -0.21 12.41 26.66
C TYR A 202 0.89 11.52 27.25
N ASP A 203 0.47 10.41 27.87
CA ASP A 203 1.29 9.38 28.51
C ASP A 203 1.64 8.21 27.56
N LYS A 204 2.87 7.71 27.76
CA LYS A 204 3.59 6.69 26.96
C LYS A 204 3.02 5.27 27.11
N ALA A 205 2.94 4.53 26.01
CA ALA A 205 3.12 3.07 26.00
C ALA A 205 3.56 2.58 24.60
N PHE A 206 4.79 2.08 24.52
CA PHE A 206 5.50 1.62 23.33
C PHE A 206 5.33 0.10 23.17
N LEU A 207 4.94 -0.38 21.98
CA LEU A 207 4.97 -1.81 21.63
C LEU A 207 5.66 -1.97 20.27
N SER A 208 6.87 -2.56 20.32
CA SER A 208 7.66 -2.99 19.17
C SER A 208 7.02 -4.21 18.50
N THR A 209 6.91 -4.15 17.18
CA THR A 209 6.41 -5.22 16.30
C THR A 209 7.50 -5.61 15.32
N SER A 210 8.38 -6.50 15.74
CA SER A 210 9.27 -7.23 14.84
C SER A 210 8.47 -8.17 13.91
N CYS A 211 8.88 -8.28 12.65
CA CYS A 211 8.22 -9.02 11.56
C CYS A 211 8.00 -10.53 11.80
N LEU A 212 8.50 -11.07 12.90
CA LEU A 212 8.48 -12.51 13.22
C LEU A 212 7.47 -12.90 14.30
N ARG A 213 6.60 -11.98 14.76
CA ARG A 213 5.56 -12.32 15.73
C ARG A 213 4.20 -12.54 15.06
N PRO A 214 3.49 -13.64 15.36
CA PRO A 214 2.10 -13.79 14.97
C PRO A 214 1.28 -12.64 15.56
N ALA A 215 0.46 -12.00 14.74
CA ALA A 215 -0.38 -10.89 15.16
C ALA A 215 -1.36 -11.36 16.24
N GLY A 216 -1.13 -10.93 17.48
CA GLY A 216 -2.15 -10.97 18.52
C GLY A 216 -3.26 -9.99 18.16
N ARG A 217 -4.52 -10.45 18.22
CA ARG A 217 -5.71 -9.59 18.12
C ARG A 217 -5.67 -8.53 19.23
N GLY A 218 -5.33 -7.29 18.90
CA GLY A 218 -5.51 -6.19 19.85
C GLY A 218 -4.71 -4.92 19.60
N LYS A 219 -5.48 -3.84 19.35
CA LYS A 219 -5.16 -2.41 19.53
C LYS A 219 -4.23 -1.75 18.48
N GLY A 220 -4.86 -1.34 17.38
CA GLY A 220 -4.71 -0.04 16.71
C GLY A 220 -3.30 0.42 16.30
N ALA A 221 -3.02 0.31 15.00
CA ALA A 221 -1.78 0.76 14.34
C ALA A 221 -1.46 2.27 14.53
N LEU A 222 -2.45 3.10 14.84
CA LEU A 222 -2.31 4.55 14.85
C LEU A 222 -1.65 5.12 16.10
N LYS A 223 -1.57 4.35 17.19
CA LYS A 223 -0.88 4.82 18.40
C LYS A 223 0.63 4.99 18.18
N GLY A 224 1.23 4.21 17.27
CA GLY A 224 2.64 4.33 16.90
C GLY A 224 2.92 5.46 15.90
N ALA A 225 2.01 5.72 14.96
CA ALA A 225 2.19 6.76 13.94
C ALA A 225 2.23 8.19 14.51
N ALA A 226 1.42 8.46 15.54
CA ALA A 226 1.46 9.75 16.25
C ALA A 226 2.78 9.98 17.00
N ASP A 227 3.39 8.91 17.55
CA ASP A 227 4.69 8.96 18.24
C ASP A 227 5.86 9.09 17.23
N LEU A 228 5.78 8.47 16.06
CA LEU A 228 6.74 8.60 14.95
C LEU A 228 6.84 10.04 14.42
N LEU A 229 5.71 10.75 14.44
CA LEU A 229 5.62 12.13 14.03
C LEU A 229 5.82 13.12 15.20
N ASP A 230 6.03 12.71 16.45
CA ASP A 230 6.32 13.65 17.55
C ASP A 230 7.77 14.18 17.50
N LEU A 231 7.99 15.13 16.59
CA LEU A 231 9.27 15.80 16.36
C LEU A 231 9.65 16.78 17.49
N GLY A 232 8.75 17.07 18.43
CA GLY A 232 8.94 18.04 19.51
C GLY A 232 10.00 17.64 20.56
N ARG A 233 10.55 16.43 20.44
CA ARG A 233 11.49 15.83 21.39
C ARG A 233 12.90 15.59 20.85
N MET A 234 13.20 16.00 19.61
CA MET A 234 14.54 15.86 19.03
C MET A 234 15.50 16.92 19.59
N ARG A 235 15.93 16.77 20.85
CA ARG A 235 16.75 17.76 21.58
C ARG A 235 18.22 17.38 21.64
N SER A 236 18.55 16.15 21.27
CA SER A 236 19.91 15.60 21.30
C SER A 236 20.18 14.68 20.12
N ALA A 237 21.46 14.40 19.87
CA ALA A 237 21.88 13.40 18.88
C ALA A 237 21.35 11.99 19.20
N ALA A 238 21.14 11.67 20.49
CA ALA A 238 20.56 10.41 20.92
C ALA A 238 19.08 10.32 20.55
N ASP A 239 18.31 11.40 20.73
CA ASP A 239 16.91 11.45 20.30
C ASP A 239 16.80 11.26 18.78
N TRP A 240 17.70 11.88 18.02
CA TRP A 240 17.76 11.69 16.57
C TRP A 240 18.13 10.27 16.16
N ALA A 241 19.09 9.65 16.84
CA ALA A 241 19.46 8.26 16.58
C ALA A 241 18.30 7.31 16.87
N MET A 242 17.57 7.54 17.97
CA MET A 242 16.39 6.77 18.33
C MET A 242 15.29 6.95 17.29
N TRP A 243 14.97 8.19 16.89
CA TRP A 243 13.97 8.46 15.86
C TRP A 243 14.32 7.74 14.54
N LYS A 244 15.58 7.82 14.08
CA LYS A 244 16.02 7.09 12.87
C LYS A 244 15.87 5.58 13.00
N ALA A 245 16.23 5.01 14.15
CA ALA A 245 16.07 3.58 14.41
C ALA A 245 14.59 3.18 14.40
N THR A 246 13.72 3.98 15.01
CA THR A 246 12.27 3.79 15.02
C THR A 246 11.69 3.89 13.60
N MET A 247 12.05 4.90 12.82
CA MET A 247 11.67 5.00 11.41
C MET A 247 12.13 3.75 10.65
N ALA A 248 13.40 3.35 10.76
CA ALA A 248 13.92 2.17 10.06
C ALA A 248 13.22 0.86 10.47
N GLU A 249 12.85 0.70 11.74
CA GLU A 249 12.09 -0.47 12.23
C GLU A 249 10.64 -0.47 11.72
N HIS A 250 9.98 0.69 11.69
CA HIS A 250 8.60 0.80 11.20
C HIS A 250 8.49 0.86 9.66
N MET A 251 9.60 1.12 8.97
CA MET A 251 9.74 0.97 7.51
C MET A 251 10.17 -0.44 7.10
N ALA A 252 10.14 -1.42 8.02
CA ALA A 252 10.66 -2.75 7.79
C ALA A 252 10.19 -3.37 6.47
N LEU A 253 11.14 -4.00 5.77
CA LEU A 253 11.02 -4.64 4.46
C LEU A 253 9.87 -5.66 4.32
N CYS A 254 9.32 -6.15 5.44
CA CYS A 254 8.23 -7.13 5.42
C CYS A 254 6.88 -6.47 5.15
N ASP A 255 6.64 -5.25 5.65
CA ASP A 255 5.39 -4.52 5.39
C ASP A 255 5.35 -4.03 3.92
N THR A 256 6.53 -3.80 3.29
CA THR A 256 6.63 -3.35 1.90
C THR A 256 6.41 -4.48 0.89
N ARG A 257 6.74 -5.73 1.24
CA ARG A 257 6.42 -6.93 0.43
C ARG A 257 4.91 -7.14 0.33
N ASP A 258 4.20 -7.03 1.45
CA ASP A 258 2.75 -7.17 1.53
C ASP A 258 2.05 -6.13 0.66
N LEU A 259 2.48 -4.86 0.76
CA LEU A 259 2.04 -3.77 -0.10
C LEU A 259 2.31 -4.06 -1.58
N ALA A 260 3.51 -4.55 -1.91
CA ALA A 260 3.89 -4.87 -3.29
C ALA A 260 3.01 -5.98 -3.89
N VAL A 261 2.70 -7.04 -3.13
CA VAL A 261 1.79 -8.11 -3.58
C VAL A 261 0.40 -7.54 -3.84
N PHE A 262 -0.13 -6.74 -2.91
CA PHE A 262 -1.44 -6.12 -3.08
C PHE A 262 -1.51 -5.24 -4.34
N LEU A 263 -0.55 -4.34 -4.51
CA LEU A 263 -0.49 -3.44 -5.67
C LEU A 263 -0.26 -4.22 -6.97
N TYR A 264 0.57 -5.26 -6.97
CA TYR A 264 0.77 -6.10 -8.15
C TYR A 264 -0.52 -6.76 -8.60
N CYS A 265 -1.24 -7.38 -7.67
CA CYS A 265 -2.51 -8.04 -7.99
C CYS A 265 -3.60 -7.03 -8.41
N THR A 266 -3.58 -5.80 -7.86
CA THR A 266 -4.57 -4.75 -8.15
C THR A 266 -4.32 -4.06 -9.50
N LEU A 267 -3.07 -3.71 -9.81
CA LEU A 267 -2.74 -2.94 -11.01
C LEU A 267 -2.59 -3.81 -12.27
N ASN A 268 -2.53 -5.14 -12.11
CA ASN A 268 -2.41 -6.11 -13.21
C ASN A 268 -3.65 -7.03 -13.35
N ARG A 269 -4.82 -6.60 -12.86
CA ARG A 269 -6.07 -7.41 -12.92
C ARG A 269 -6.45 -7.89 -14.32
N GLU A 270 -6.12 -7.13 -15.36
CA GLU A 270 -6.35 -7.53 -16.76
C GLU A 270 -5.44 -8.67 -17.23
N ALA A 271 -4.25 -8.84 -16.65
CA ALA A 271 -3.38 -9.99 -16.94
C ALA A 271 -3.83 -11.28 -16.21
N ALA A 272 -4.76 -11.17 -15.24
CA ALA A 272 -5.19 -12.28 -14.39
C ALA A 272 -6.51 -12.94 -14.83
N GLN A 273 -7.22 -12.39 -15.82
CA GLN A 273 -8.38 -13.04 -16.44
C GLN A 273 -8.05 -13.47 -17.87
N PRO A 274 -8.13 -14.77 -18.22
CA PRO A 274 -8.20 -15.14 -19.62
C PRO A 274 -9.57 -14.69 -20.15
N HIS A 275 -9.56 -14.07 -21.34
CA HIS A 275 -10.74 -13.92 -22.17
C HIS A 275 -11.53 -15.23 -22.19
N ASN A 276 -12.80 -15.17 -21.78
CA ASN A 276 -13.82 -16.15 -22.20
C ASN A 276 -14.16 -15.92 -23.68
#